data_AF-A0A645GIP9-F1
#
_entry.id   AF-A0A645GIP9-F1
#
_cell.length_a   1.000
_cell.length_b   1.000
_cell.length_c   1.000
_cell.angle_alpha   90.00
_cell.angle_beta   90.00
_cell.angle_gamma   90.00
#
_symmetry.space_group_name_H-M   'P 1'
#
loop_
_entity.id
_entity.type
_entity.pdbx_description
1 polymer ?
#
loop_
_entity_poly.entity_id
_entity_poly.type
_entity_poly.pdbx_seq_one_letter_code
_entity_poly.pdbx_strand_id
1 'polypeptide(L)'
;MVDQTHGEPWADDKRFRNPFWMPMLRALGIRYRPPNNMRHTYATMLLMAGATPAYAAKQMGHSVEMFLNVYSKWLDDGQGDTEQA
;
A
#
# COMPACT_ATOMS: atom_id res chain seq x y z
N MET A 1 -15.67 7.66 -8.82
CA MET A 1 -14.53 7.70 -9.77
C MET A 1 -14.95 6.90 -10.99
N VAL A 2 -14.87 7.49 -12.18
CA VAL A 2 -15.34 6.90 -13.44
C VAL A 2 -14.13 6.35 -14.21
N ASP A 3 -14.29 5.21 -14.88
CA ASP A 3 -13.32 4.66 -15.81
C ASP A 3 -13.25 5.55 -17.06
N GLN A 4 -12.09 6.15 -17.32
CA GLN A 4 -11.89 7.07 -18.44
C GLN A 4 -11.96 6.37 -19.81
N THR A 5 -11.86 5.04 -19.85
CA THR A 5 -11.91 4.28 -21.10
C THR A 5 -13.34 3.92 -21.52
N HIS A 6 -14.25 3.70 -20.56
CA HIS A 6 -15.62 3.25 -20.83
C HIS A 6 -16.71 4.24 -20.39
N GLY A 7 -16.37 5.29 -19.62
CA GLY A 7 -17.35 6.25 -19.11
C GLY A 7 -18.22 5.74 -17.96
N GLU A 8 -18.00 4.50 -17.52
CA GLU A 8 -18.74 3.83 -16.44
C GLU A 8 -17.93 3.80 -15.14
N PRO A 9 -18.55 3.68 -13.96
CA PRO A 9 -17.83 3.43 -12.72
C PRO A 9 -16.92 2.20 -12.80
N TRP A 10 -15.82 2.23 -12.04
CA TRP A 10 -14.93 1.08 -11.92
C TRP A 10 -15.68 -0.13 -11.32
N ALA A 11 -16.02 -1.09 -12.16
CA ALA A 11 -16.75 -2.29 -11.74
C ALA A 11 -15.85 -3.31 -11.02
N ASP A 12 -14.60 -3.44 -11.45
CA ASP A 12 -13.65 -4.40 -10.91
C ASP A 12 -12.19 -3.96 -11.16
N ASP A 13 -11.26 -4.60 -10.44
CA ASP A 13 -9.81 -4.35 -10.57
C ASP A 13 -9.26 -4.76 -11.95
N LYS A 14 -9.88 -5.71 -12.66
CA LYS A 14 -9.37 -6.21 -13.95
C LYS A 14 -9.37 -5.11 -15.01
N ARG A 15 -10.33 -4.18 -14.94
CA ARG A 15 -10.37 -2.99 -15.82
C ARG A 15 -9.12 -2.12 -15.71
N PHE A 16 -8.50 -2.07 -14.53
CA PHE A 16 -7.21 -1.40 -14.35
C PHE A 16 -6.04 -2.36 -14.64
N ARG A 17 -6.13 -3.58 -14.11
CA ARG A 17 -5.02 -4.53 -14.07
C ARG A 17 -4.62 -5.07 -15.44
N ASN A 18 -5.58 -5.39 -16.30
CA ASN A 18 -5.31 -6.03 -17.59
C ASN A 18 -4.74 -5.04 -18.63
N PRO A 19 -5.32 -3.84 -18.83
CA PRO A 19 -4.81 -2.92 -19.85
C PRO A 19 -3.63 -2.06 -19.40
N PHE A 20 -3.46 -1.80 -18.08
CA PHE A 20 -2.40 -0.90 -17.60
C PHE A 20 -1.33 -1.64 -16.79
N TRP A 21 -1.73 -2.33 -15.72
CA TRP A 21 -0.78 -2.89 -14.76
C TRP A 21 0.08 -4.03 -15.33
N MET A 22 -0.56 -5.05 -15.92
CA MET A 22 0.15 -6.20 -16.47
C MET A 22 1.08 -5.81 -17.65
N PRO A 23 0.65 -4.97 -18.61
CA PRO A 23 1.53 -4.51 -19.68
C PRO A 23 2.70 -3.68 -19.16
N MET A 24 2.48 -2.79 -18.18
CA MET A 24 3.55 -2.01 -17.57
C MET A 24 4.61 -2.91 -16.90
N LEU A 25 4.18 -3.87 -16.07
CA LEU A 25 5.12 -4.81 -15.44
C LEU A 25 5.92 -5.62 -16.47
N ARG A 26 5.27 -6.06 -17.56
CA ARG A 26 5.92 -6.79 -18.66
C ARG A 26 6.94 -5.91 -19.38
N ALA A 27 6.59 -4.66 -19.68
CA ALA A 27 7.49 -3.71 -20.35
C ALA A 27 8.74 -3.41 -19.51
N LEU A 28 8.60 -3.40 -18.18
CA LEU A 28 9.70 -3.21 -17.23
C LEU A 28 10.48 -4.50 -16.91
N GLY A 29 10.08 -5.66 -17.45
CA GLY A 29 10.69 -6.96 -17.12
C GLY A 29 10.42 -7.45 -15.69
N ILE A 30 9.41 -6.89 -15.02
CA ILE A 30 9.07 -7.22 -13.62
C ILE A 30 8.09 -8.39 -13.59
N ARG A 31 8.38 -9.41 -12.77
CA ARG A 31 7.45 -10.53 -12.51
C ARG A 31 6.13 -10.00 -11.98
N TYR A 32 5.01 -10.51 -12.50
CA TYR A 32 3.67 -10.13 -12.04
C TYR A 32 3.54 -10.13 -10.51
N ARG A 33 2.96 -9.05 -9.98
CA ARG A 33 2.50 -8.89 -8.60
C ARG A 33 1.12 -8.25 -8.61
N PRO A 34 0.21 -8.58 -7.69
CA PRO A 34 -1.04 -7.84 -7.54
C PRO A 34 -0.78 -6.36 -7.17
N PRO A 35 -1.59 -5.40 -7.66
CA PRO A 35 -1.47 -3.99 -7.28
C PRO A 35 -1.49 -3.75 -5.77
N ASN A 36 -2.23 -4.56 -5.01
CA ASN A 36 -2.32 -4.46 -3.55
C ASN A 36 -0.96 -4.61 -2.84
N ASN A 37 0.05 -5.24 -3.46
CA ASN A 37 1.40 -5.32 -2.89
C ASN A 37 2.06 -3.94 -2.75
N MET A 38 1.68 -2.96 -3.59
CA MET A 38 2.14 -1.58 -3.43
C MET A 38 1.68 -1.00 -2.10
N ARG A 39 0.46 -1.32 -1.65
CA ARG A 39 -0.08 -0.87 -0.36
C ARG A 39 0.75 -1.40 0.80
N HIS A 40 1.15 -2.66 0.75
CA HIS A 40 2.05 -3.26 1.75
C HIS A 40 3.46 -2.64 1.72
N THR A 41 3.97 -2.36 0.53
CA THR A 41 5.27 -1.71 0.35
C THR A 41 5.24 -0.31 0.96
N TYR A 42 4.18 0.47 0.66
CA TYR A 42 4.00 1.81 1.20
C TYR A 42 3.91 1.83 2.73
N ALA A 43 3.15 0.91 3.34
CA ALA A 43 3.09 0.76 4.80
C ALA A 43 4.47 0.54 5.41
N THR A 44 5.25 -0.37 4.82
CA THR A 44 6.61 -0.70 5.28
C THR A 44 7.55 0.50 5.11
N MET A 45 7.45 1.22 3.98
CA MET A 45 8.25 2.43 3.74
C MET A 45 7.95 3.54 4.76
N LEU A 46 6.69 3.73 5.14
CA LEU A 46 6.31 4.69 6.18
C LEU A 46 6.95 4.32 7.52
N LEU A 47 6.88 3.05 7.91
CA LEU A 47 7.52 2.56 9.12
C LEU A 47 9.04 2.73 9.06
N MET A 48 9.69 2.33 7.97
CA MET A 48 11.14 2.50 7.79
C MET A 48 11.57 3.98 7.82
N ALA A 49 10.70 4.90 7.41
CA ALA A 49 10.93 6.33 7.50
C ALA A 49 10.68 6.93 8.91
N GLY A 50 10.36 6.10 9.91
CA GLY A 50 10.10 6.51 11.29
C GLY A 50 8.71 7.11 11.50
N ALA A 51 7.77 6.91 10.58
CA ALA A 51 6.41 7.40 10.77
C ALA A 51 5.69 6.59 11.86
N THR A 52 4.97 7.29 12.74
CA THR A 52 4.21 6.61 13.80
C THR A 52 3.13 5.70 13.21
N PRO A 53 2.79 4.56 13.85
CA PRO A 53 1.73 3.67 13.38
C PRO A 53 0.38 4.37 13.19
N ALA A 54 0.06 5.35 14.05
CA ALA A 54 -1.15 6.16 13.93
C ALA A 54 -1.16 7.02 12.65
N TYR A 55 -0.03 7.65 12.32
CA TYR A 55 0.11 8.41 11.07
C TYR A 55 0.00 7.48 9.86
N ALA A 56 0.71 6.35 9.88
CA ALA A 56 0.70 5.41 8.77
C ALA A 56 -0.67 4.78 8.53
N ALA A 57 -1.40 4.44 9.59
CA ALA A 57 -2.79 3.98 9.52
C ALA A 57 -3.71 5.03 8.88
N LYS A 58 -3.58 6.31 9.28
CA LYS A 58 -4.35 7.43 8.73
C LYS A 58 -4.09 7.61 7.23
N GLN A 59 -2.83 7.56 6.79
CA GLN A 59 -2.48 7.69 5.36
C GLN A 59 -3.12 6.60 4.49
N MET A 60 -3.28 5.40 5.03
CA MET A 60 -3.89 4.29 4.30
C MET A 60 -5.39 4.18 4.50
N GLY A 61 -5.99 4.94 5.43
CA GLY A 61 -7.40 4.80 5.78
C GLY A 61 -7.71 3.50 6.52
N HIS A 62 -6.77 3.02 7.36
CA HIS A 62 -6.98 1.91 8.27
C HIS A 62 -7.27 2.41 9.69
N SER A 63 -7.90 1.57 10.52
CA SER A 63 -7.80 1.76 11.97
C SER A 63 -6.36 1.47 12.42
N VAL A 64 -5.93 2.11 13.50
CA VAL A 64 -4.60 1.88 14.08
C VAL A 64 -4.43 0.43 14.52
N GLU A 65 -5.48 -0.15 15.13
CA GLU A 65 -5.51 -1.56 15.53
C GLU A 65 -5.28 -2.50 14.33
N MET A 66 -5.97 -2.28 13.20
CA MET A 66 -5.78 -3.11 12.01
C MET A 66 -4.37 -2.96 11.44
N PHE A 67 -3.82 -1.73 11.44
CA PHE A 67 -2.46 -1.49 10.98
C PHE A 67 -1.44 -2.24 11.85
N LEU A 68 -1.55 -2.14 13.17
CA LEU A 68 -0.66 -2.83 14.12
C LEU A 68 -0.78 -4.35 13.97
N ASN A 69 -1.99 -4.89 13.81
CA ASN A 69 -2.18 -6.33 13.59
C ASN A 69 -1.44 -6.86 12.36
N VAL A 70 -1.25 -6.04 11.33
CA VAL A 70 -0.59 -6.45 10.07
C VAL A 70 0.91 -6.12 10.07
N TYR A 71 1.32 -5.01 10.68
CA TYR A 71 2.67 -4.47 10.50
C TYR A 71 3.49 -4.34 11.80
N SER A 72 2.96 -4.72 12.97
CA SER A 72 3.69 -4.64 14.26
C SER A 72 5.06 -5.30 14.23
N LYS A 73 5.20 -6.41 13.50
CA LYS A 73 6.49 -7.12 13.31
C LYS A 73 7.61 -6.22 12.79
N TRP A 74 7.29 -5.14 12.08
CA TRP A 74 8.26 -4.22 11.49
C TRP A 74 8.62 -3.04 12.43
N LEU A 75 8.07 -3.01 13.64
CA LEU A 75 8.38 -2.01 14.67
C LEU A 75 9.51 -2.46 15.61
N ASP A 76 9.86 -3.76 15.61
CA ASP A 76 10.74 -4.38 16.62
C ASP A 76 12.24 -4.01 16.50
N ASP A 77 12.69 -3.37 15.42
CA ASP A 77 14.11 -3.11 15.17
C ASP A 77 14.59 -1.67 15.49
N GLY A 78 13.89 -0.93 16.36
CA GLY A 78 14.44 0.32 16.94
C GLY A 78 13.53 1.54 16.99
N GLN A 79 12.21 1.38 16.85
CA GLN A 79 11.27 2.50 17.02
C GLN A 79 10.82 2.74 18.46
N GLY A 80 11.19 1.85 19.40
CA GLY A 80 10.86 1.98 20.83
C GLY A 80 11.42 3.24 21.50
N ASP A 81 12.39 3.92 20.88
CA ASP A 81 12.98 5.15 21.41
C ASP A 81 12.30 6.44 20.90
N THR A 82 11.49 6.37 19.84
CA THR A 82 10.91 7.57 19.19
C THR A 82 9.55 8.02 19.75
N GLU A 83 8.93 7.26 20.65
CA GLU A 83 7.67 7.62 21.31
C GLU A 83 7.86 8.28 22.70
N GLN A 84 9.06 8.75 23.03
CA GLN A 84 9.37 9.51 24.25
C GLN A 84 10.07 10.83 23.90
N ALA A 85 9.36 11.76 23.27
CA ALA A 85 9.79 13.16 23.14
C ALA A 85 8.58 14.11 23.15
#